data_AF-A0A6P0MFB0-F1
#
_entry.id   AF-A0A6P0MFB0-F1
#
_cell.length_a   1.000
_cell.length_b   1.000
_cell.length_c   1.000
_cell.angle_alpha   90.00
_cell.angle_beta   90.00
_cell.angle_gamma   90.00
#
_symmetry.space_group_name_H-M   'P 1'
#
loop_
_entity.id
_entity.type
_entity.pdbx_description
1 polymer ?
#
loop_
_entity_poly.entity_id
_entity_poly.type
_entity_poly.pdbx_seq_one_letter_code
_entity_poly.pdbx_strand_id
1 'polypeptide(L)' 'MKAMGLLHSPATGSERPDLPARSGDRVKVAIIGAGIAGMIAGYELSKAGYECIILEARSRA' A
#
# COMPACT_ATOMS: atom_id res chain seq x y z
N MET A 1 4.22 -26.78 17.22
CA MET A 1 3.44 -27.47 16.18
C MET A 1 2.49 -26.47 15.54
N LYS A 2 2.73 -26.05 14.29
CA LYS A 2 1.80 -25.21 13.52
C LYS A 2 0.62 -26.10 13.10
N ALA A 3 -0.61 -25.68 13.37
CA ALA A 3 -1.78 -26.30 12.79
C ALA A 3 -1.68 -26.24 11.25
N MET A 4 -2.07 -27.32 10.58
CA MET A 4 -1.95 -27.61 9.15
C MET A 4 -2.78 -26.67 8.24
N GLY A 5 -2.66 -25.34 8.38
CA GLY A 5 -3.34 -24.36 7.51
C GLY A 5 -4.87 -24.41 7.48
N LEU A 6 -5.49 -25.17 8.39
CA LEU A 6 -6.94 -25.45 8.43
C LEU A 6 -7.74 -24.40 9.22
N LEU A 7 -7.06 -23.57 10.01
CA LEU A 7 -7.64 -22.34 10.50
C LEU A 7 -7.38 -21.32 9.41
N HIS A 8 -8.44 -20.63 8.96
CA HIS A 8 -8.29 -19.34 8.29
C HIS A 8 -7.31 -18.58 9.19
N SER A 9 -6.05 -18.41 8.75
CA SER A 9 -5.24 -17.34 9.31
C SER A 9 -6.19 -16.16 9.16
N PRO A 10 -6.63 -15.48 10.24
CA PRO A 10 -7.24 -14.19 10.03
C PRO A 10 -6.26 -13.54 9.08
N ALA A 11 -6.73 -13.17 7.87
CA ALA A 11 -5.86 -12.46 6.97
C ALA A 11 -5.25 -11.40 7.88
N THR A 12 -3.95 -11.43 8.10
CA THR A 12 -3.27 -10.43 8.91
C THR A 12 -3.30 -9.11 8.13
N GLY A 13 -4.30 -8.88 7.27
CA GLY A 13 -5.29 -7.84 7.49
C GLY A 13 -4.81 -6.77 8.44
N SER A 14 -4.11 -5.80 7.83
CA SER A 14 -3.86 -4.47 8.37
C SER A 14 -2.76 -4.30 9.40
N GLU A 15 -1.72 -5.15 9.46
CA GLU A 15 -0.45 -4.58 9.90
C GLU A 15 0.01 -3.60 8.81
N ARG A 16 -0.07 -2.30 9.13
CA ARG A 16 0.55 -1.26 8.31
C ARG A 16 1.99 -1.71 8.06
N PRO A 17 2.50 -1.65 6.82
CA PRO A 17 3.90 -1.93 6.57
C PRO A 17 4.74 -1.07 7.53
N ASP A 18 5.58 -1.71 8.34
CA ASP A 18 6.52 -1.01 9.21
C ASP A 18 7.61 -0.41 8.33
N LEU A 19 7.32 0.78 7.80
CA LEU A 19 8.22 1.52 6.94
C LEU A 19 9.23 2.25 7.84
N PRO A 20 10.54 2.07 7.62
CA PRO A 20 11.56 2.79 8.36
C PRO A 20 11.29 4.30 8.31
N ALA A 21 11.57 5.01 9.41
CA ALA A 21 11.43 6.47 9.43
C ALA A 21 12.21 7.09 8.25
N ARG A 22 11.53 7.97 7.49
CA ARG A 22 12.08 8.63 6.28
C ARG A 22 12.43 7.70 5.12
N SER A 23 11.88 6.48 5.07
CA SER A 23 12.10 5.56 3.94
C SER A 23 11.62 6.11 2.59
N GLY A 24 10.75 7.12 2.61
CA GLY A 24 10.26 7.83 1.42
C GLY A 24 11.09 9.02 0.96
N ASP A 25 12.10 9.47 1.75
CA ASP A 25 12.87 10.67 1.41
C ASP A 25 13.54 10.52 0.03
N ARG A 26 13.14 11.39 -0.91
CA ARG A 26 13.62 11.41 -2.31
C ARG A 26 13.27 10.15 -3.13
N VAL A 27 12.32 9.33 -2.67
CA VAL A 27 11.84 8.17 -3.41
C VAL A 27 10.55 8.51 -4.14
N LYS A 28 10.56 8.34 -5.47
CA LYS A 28 9.37 8.53 -6.33
C LYS A 28 8.71 7.19 -6.63
N VAL A 29 7.39 7.13 -6.50
CA VAL A 29 6.60 5.90 -6.68
C VAL A 29 5.49 6.14 -7.70
N ALA A 30 5.41 5.28 -8.72
CA ALA A 30 4.27 5.23 -9.63
C ALA A 30 3.31 4.12 -9.18
N ILE A 31 2.04 4.47 -8.99
CA ILE A 31 0.95 3.55 -8.61
C ILE A 31 0.01 3.42 -9.80
N ILE A 32 -0.16 2.20 -10.32
CA ILE A 32 -1.03 1.92 -11.46
C ILE A 32 -2.39 1.42 -10.98
N GLY A 33 -3.43 2.23 -11.18
CA GLY A 33 -4.81 2.00 -10.76
C GLY A 33 -5.22 2.92 -9.61
N ALA A 34 -6.26 3.75 -9.81
CA ALA A 34 -6.86 4.63 -8.80
C ALA A 34 -8.14 4.03 -8.18
N GLY A 35 -8.17 2.69 -8.04
CA GLY A 35 -9.18 2.01 -7.22
C GLY A 35 -8.88 2.13 -5.73
N ILE A 36 -9.70 1.53 -4.88
CA ILE A 36 -9.53 1.59 -3.41
C ILE A 36 -8.13 1.16 -2.96
N ALA A 37 -7.58 0.11 -3.56
CA ALA A 37 -6.25 -0.38 -3.23
C ALA A 37 -5.15 0.64 -3.57
N GLY A 38 -5.19 1.24 -4.76
CA GLY A 38 -4.19 2.23 -5.18
C GLY A 38 -4.27 3.53 -4.41
N MET A 39 -5.48 3.99 -4.08
CA MET A 39 -5.70 5.17 -3.25
C MET A 39 -5.18 4.96 -1.82
N ILE A 40 -5.44 3.80 -1.20
CA ILE A 40 -4.92 3.48 0.12
C ILE A 40 -3.40 3.34 0.11
N ALA A 41 -2.83 2.70 -0.92
CA ALA A 41 -1.38 2.60 -1.08
C ALA A 41 -0.74 4.00 -1.18
N GLY A 42 -1.28 4.89 -2.02
CA GLY A 42 -0.79 6.26 -2.14
C GLY A 42 -0.93 7.06 -0.85
N TYR A 43 -2.04 6.89 -0.13
CA TYR A 43 -2.26 7.53 1.16
C TYR A 43 -1.21 7.12 2.20
N GLU A 44 -0.99 5.82 2.41
CA GLU A 44 -0.02 5.35 3.41
C GLU A 44 1.43 5.65 3.01
N LEU A 45 1.78 5.54 1.72
CA LEU A 45 3.12 5.91 1.22
C LEU A 45 3.38 7.41 1.33
N SER A 46 2.40 8.27 1.04
CA SER A 46 2.57 9.73 1.21
C SER A 46 2.84 10.10 2.68
N LYS A 47 2.17 9.43 3.63
CA LYS A 47 2.43 9.59 5.08
C LYS A 47 3.83 9.13 5.48
N ALA A 48 4.38 8.15 4.78
CA ALA A 48 5.75 7.68 4.97
C ALA A 48 6.81 8.52 4.23
N GLY A 49 6.39 9.60 3.53
CA GLY A 49 7.27 10.59 2.91
C GLY A 49 7.62 10.33 1.44
N TYR A 50 6.98 9.36 0.79
CA TYR A 50 7.20 9.07 -0.63
C TYR A 50 6.52 10.10 -1.55
N GLU A 51 7.15 10.41 -2.68
CA GLU A 51 6.52 11.20 -3.76
C GLU A 51 5.74 10.25 -4.68
N CYS A 52 4.42 10.14 -4.47
CA CYS A 52 3.57 9.21 -5.23
C CYS A 52 2.88 9.89 -6.42
N ILE A 53 2.88 9.21 -7.57
CA ILE A 53 2.08 9.54 -8.76
C ILE A 53 1.11 8.37 -8.99
N ILE A 54 -0.19 8.65 -9.01
CA ILE A 54 -1.23 7.64 -9.27
C ILE A 54 -1.73 7.79 -10.70
N LEU A 55 -1.71 6.70 -11.48
CA LEU A 55 -2.13 6.64 -12.87
C LEU A 55 -3.31 5.68 -13.01
N GLU A 56 -4.46 6.15 -13.45
CA GLU A 56 -5.63 5.32 -13.77
C GLU A 56 -5.84 5.30 -15.27
N ALA A 57 -6.05 4.10 -15.83
CA ALA A 57 -6.23 3.91 -17.27
C ALA A 57 -7.51 4.57 -17.80
N ARG A 58 -8.54 4.68 -16.96
CA ARG A 58 -9.83 5.27 -17.33
C ARG A 58 -9.85 6.76 -17.05
N SER A 59 -10.36 7.52 -18.01
CA SER A 59 -10.85 8.86 -17.74
C SER A 59 -12.05 8.79 -16.79
N ARG A 60 -11.96 9.46 -15.65
CA ARG A 60 -13.09 9.70 -14.75
C ARG A 60 -13.26 11.22 -14.62
N ALA A 61 -14.50 11.68 -14.59
CA ALA A 61 -14.85 13.09 -14.41
C ALA A 61 -14.77 13.49 -12.94
#